data_AF-A0A4Y2FNC7-F1
#
_entry.id   AF-A0A4Y2FNC7-F1
#
_cell.length_a   1.000
_cell.length_b   1.000
_cell.length_c   1.000
_cell.angle_alpha   90.00
_cell.angle_beta   90.00
_cell.angle_gamma   90.00
#
_symmetry.space_group_name_H-M   'P 1'
#
loop_
_entity.id
_entity.type
_entity.pdbx_description
1 polymer ?
#
loop_
_entity_poly.entity_id
_entity_poly.type
_entity_poly.pdbx_seq_one_letter_code
_entity_poly.pdbx_strand_id
1 'polypeptide(L)'
;MGWSKCKSAAIDWLSAFLKCKKSLCFCTSQVTRLSRVTSLKRNYVVTSFTNSDNVYDRSKFQVQDIYNVDKTGVTANQKSRKLIARKGTKQIGSVTSVK
;
A
#
# COMPACT_ATOMS: atom_id res chain seq x y z
N MET A 1 -12.16 -20.18 27.23
CA MET A 1 -11.99 -21.66 27.14
C MET A 1 -10.98 -22.10 26.06
N GLY A 2 -10.03 -21.27 25.63
CA GLY A 2 -9.13 -21.64 24.52
C GLY A 2 -7.78 -22.26 24.92
N TRP A 3 -7.24 -21.93 26.11
CA TRP A 3 -5.91 -22.38 26.55
C TRP A 3 -5.81 -23.90 26.69
N SER A 4 -6.82 -24.51 27.31
CA SER A 4 -6.88 -25.95 27.61
C SER A 4 -6.96 -26.84 26.37
N LYS A 5 -7.34 -26.30 25.20
CA LYS A 5 -7.51 -27.06 23.97
C LYS A 5 -6.37 -26.88 22.97
N CYS A 6 -5.79 -25.68 22.89
CA CYS A 6 -4.79 -25.35 21.87
C CYS A 6 -3.38 -25.08 22.43
N LYS A 7 -3.21 -25.06 23.77
CA LYS A 7 -1.96 -24.67 24.45
C LYS A 7 -1.36 -23.34 23.94
N SER A 8 -2.22 -22.45 23.46
CA SER A 8 -1.84 -21.17 22.88
C SER A 8 -2.77 -20.07 23.38
N ALA A 9 -2.27 -18.83 23.33
CA ALA A 9 -3.07 -17.66 23.65
C ALA A 9 -4.23 -17.55 22.65
N ALA A 10 -5.45 -17.76 23.14
CA ALA A 10 -6.67 -17.67 22.34
C ALA A 10 -7.11 -16.21 22.14
N ILE A 11 -8.14 -16.01 21.33
CA ILE A 11 -8.70 -14.67 21.01
C ILE A 11 -9.11 -13.86 22.25
N ASP A 12 -9.50 -14.55 23.33
CA ASP A 12 -9.82 -13.97 24.64
C ASP A 12 -8.62 -13.21 25.22
N TRP A 13 -7.42 -13.81 25.14
CA TRP A 13 -6.20 -13.21 25.64
C TRP A 13 -5.81 -11.98 24.84
N LEU A 14 -5.88 -12.06 23.50
CA LEU A 14 -5.58 -10.92 22.63
C LEU A 14 -6.54 -9.76 22.88
N SER A 15 -7.82 -10.06 23.10
CA SER A 15 -8.85 -9.07 23.41
C SER A 15 -8.59 -8.40 24.76
N ALA A 16 -8.22 -9.16 25.79
CA ALA A 16 -7.85 -8.62 27.09
C ALA A 16 -6.57 -7.76 27.00
N PHE A 17 -5.56 -8.20 26.25
CA PHE A 17 -4.31 -7.48 26.04
C PHE A 17 -4.54 -6.12 25.37
N LEU A 18 -5.33 -6.06 24.30
CA LEU A 18 -5.66 -4.81 23.61
C LEU A 18 -6.52 -3.87 24.48
N LYS A 19 -7.38 -4.40 25.37
CA LYS A 19 -8.10 -3.59 26.36
C LYS A 19 -7.15 -2.92 27.36
N CYS A 20 -6.12 -3.65 27.82
CA CYS A 20 -5.12 -3.11 28.74
C CYS A 20 -4.19 -2.08 28.06
N LYS A 21 -3.83 -2.31 26.79
CA LYS A 21 -2.94 -1.43 26.03
C LYS A 21 -3.72 -0.53 25.07
N LYS A 22 -4.33 0.53 25.61
CA LYS A 22 -5.09 1.56 24.86
C LYS A 22 -4.27 2.30 23.78
N SER A 23 -2.94 2.13 23.77
CA SER A 23 -2.05 2.66 22.75
C SER A 23 -2.01 1.83 21.46
N LEU A 24 -2.69 0.67 21.41
CA LEU A 24 -2.78 -0.18 20.23
C LEU A 24 -4.22 -0.25 19.71
N CYS A 25 -4.38 -0.42 18.39
CA CYS A 25 -5.68 -0.64 17.76
C CYS A 25 -5.56 -1.52 16.50
N PHE A 26 -6.70 -2.05 16.06
CA PHE A 26 -6.80 -2.67 14.73
C PHE A 26 -6.85 -1.58 13.67
N CYS A 27 -5.99 -1.70 12.66
CA CYS A 27 -5.95 -0.81 11.53
C CYS A 27 -6.10 -1.59 10.23
N THR A 28 -6.81 -0.98 9.28
CA THR A 28 -6.90 -1.48 7.91
C THR A 28 -5.70 -0.96 7.13
N SER A 29 -4.88 -1.86 6.61
CA SER A 29 -3.71 -1.48 5.83
C SER A 29 -4.11 -0.93 4.46
N GLN A 30 -3.43 0.10 3.97
CA GLN A 30 -3.54 0.49 2.57
C GLN A 30 -2.69 -0.46 1.72
N VAL A 31 -3.33 -1.14 0.76
CA VAL A 31 -2.61 -2.02 -0.17
C VAL A 31 -1.88 -1.18 -1.19
N THR A 32 -0.57 -1.31 -1.23
CA THR A 32 0.28 -0.73 -2.26
C THR A 32 0.80 -1.87 -3.15
N ARG A 33 0.53 -1.78 -4.45
CA ARG A 33 1.05 -2.77 -5.41
C ARG A 33 2.57 -2.72 -5.42
N LEU A 34 3.21 -3.88 -5.44
CA LEU A 34 4.67 -3.99 -5.55
C LEU A 34 5.20 -3.19 -6.74
N SER A 35 4.50 -3.23 -7.88
CA SER A 35 4.83 -2.45 -9.07
C SER A 35 4.96 -0.95 -8.78
N ARG A 36 4.05 -0.36 -7.99
CA ARG A 36 4.14 1.05 -7.58
C ARG A 36 5.39 1.32 -6.75
N VAL A 37 5.71 0.43 -5.80
CA VAL A 37 6.92 0.57 -4.98
C VAL A 37 8.18 0.45 -5.83
N THR A 38 8.22 -0.49 -6.77
CA THR A 38 9.38 -0.69 -7.63
C THR A 38 9.55 0.42 -8.66
N SER A 39 8.45 1.00 -9.16
CA SER A 39 8.50 2.14 -10.09
C SER A 39 9.03 3.41 -9.44
N LEU A 40 8.98 3.53 -8.12
CA LEU A 40 9.54 4.65 -7.36
C LEU A 40 11.05 4.51 -7.07
N LYS A 41 11.70 3.46 -7.55
CA LYS A 41 13.16 3.32 -7.45
C LYS A 41 13.84 4.39 -8.32
N ARG A 42 14.89 5.01 -7.79
CA ARG A 42 15.66 6.08 -8.46
C ARG A 42 15.96 5.78 -9.92
N ASN A 43 16.48 4.59 -10.23
CA ASN A 43 16.84 4.23 -11.61
C ASN A 43 15.63 4.24 -12.54
N TYR A 44 14.52 3.65 -12.12
CA TYR A 44 13.28 3.65 -12.92
C TYR A 44 12.71 5.05 -13.12
N VAL A 45 12.74 5.87 -12.07
CA VAL A 45 12.29 7.27 -12.13
C VAL A 45 13.15 8.07 -13.11
N VAL A 46 14.47 8.01 -12.98
CA VAL A 46 15.41 8.69 -13.87
C VAL A 46 15.20 8.26 -15.33
N THR A 47 15.16 6.94 -15.59
CA THR A 47 14.93 6.42 -16.95
C THR A 47 13.59 6.89 -17.52
N SER A 48 12.54 6.95 -16.70
CA SER A 48 11.22 7.43 -17.14
C SER A 48 11.27 8.89 -17.57
N PHE A 49 11.93 9.76 -16.80
CA PHE A 49 12.06 11.18 -17.14
C PHE A 49 12.95 11.36 -18.38
N THR A 50 14.10 10.70 -18.45
CA THR A 50 14.97 10.76 -19.63
C THR A 50 14.26 10.31 -20.90
N ASN A 51 13.45 9.24 -20.83
CA ASN A 51 12.66 8.80 -21.97
C ASN A 51 11.58 9.83 -22.36
N SER A 52 10.92 10.45 -21.38
CA SER A 52 9.95 11.51 -21.63
C SER A 52 10.58 12.72 -22.30
N ASP A 53 11.75 13.15 -21.83
CA ASP A 53 12.50 14.27 -22.42
C ASP A 53 12.91 13.96 -23.86
N ASN A 54 13.41 12.75 -24.12
CA ASN A 54 13.78 12.32 -25.47
C ASN A 54 12.59 12.31 -26.45
N VAL A 55 11.40 11.89 -25.99
CA VAL A 55 10.19 11.90 -26.81
C VAL A 55 9.74 13.34 -27.06
N TYR A 56 9.82 14.19 -26.04
CA TYR A 56 9.50 15.60 -26.17
C TYR A 56 10.44 16.31 -27.15
N ASP A 57 11.75 16.06 -27.09
CA ASP A 57 12.72 16.66 -28.00
C ASP A 57 12.52 16.24 -29.46
N ARG A 58 12.14 14.98 -29.69
CA ARG A 58 11.90 14.42 -31.03
C ARG A 58 10.65 14.97 -31.69
N SER A 59 9.59 15.14 -30.92
CA SER A 59 8.26 15.40 -31.48
C SER A 59 7.77 16.82 -31.23
N LYS A 60 8.34 17.53 -30.26
CA LYS A 60 8.04 18.93 -29.90
C LYS A 60 6.54 19.24 -29.83
N PHE A 61 5.79 18.32 -29.23
CA PHE A 61 4.35 18.43 -29.03
C PHE A 61 4.01 19.70 -28.24
N GLN A 62 2.92 20.37 -28.59
CA GLN A 62 2.40 21.47 -27.78
C GLN A 62 1.59 20.92 -26.61
N VAL A 63 1.35 21.75 -25.59
CA VAL A 63 0.60 21.36 -24.38
C VAL A 63 -0.79 20.80 -24.73
N GLN A 64 -1.41 21.31 -25.81
CA GLN A 64 -2.71 20.85 -26.31
C GLN A 64 -2.69 19.44 -26.93
N ASP A 65 -1.51 18.91 -27.25
CA ASP A 65 -1.35 17.58 -27.85
C ASP A 65 -1.05 16.50 -26.79
N ILE A 66 -0.91 16.89 -25.51
CA ILE A 66 -0.61 15.99 -24.40
C ILE A 66 -1.91 15.59 -23.70
N TYR A 67 -2.35 14.36 -23.96
CA TYR A 67 -3.54 13.78 -23.32
C TYR A 67 -3.14 12.88 -22.15
N ASN A 68 -3.58 13.21 -20.94
CA ASN A 68 -3.41 12.33 -19.80
C ASN A 68 -4.47 11.22 -19.80
N VAL A 69 -4.06 10.00 -20.15
CA VAL A 69 -4.91 8.79 -20.13
C VAL A 69 -4.63 7.97 -18.86
N ASP A 70 -4.52 8.62 -17.70
CA ASP A 70 -4.26 7.94 -16.42
C ASP A 70 -5.53 7.46 -15.70
N LYS A 71 -6.72 7.89 -16.15
CA LYS A 71 -8.00 7.59 -15.51
C LYS A 71 -8.73 6.40 -16.13
N THR A 72 -8.12 5.23 -16.14
CA THR A 72 -8.93 4.00 -16.12
C THR A 72 -9.18 3.66 -14.65
N GLY A 73 -10.37 4.00 -14.16
CA GLY A 73 -10.84 3.88 -12.77
C GLY A 73 -10.96 2.44 -12.23
N VAL A 74 -10.09 1.52 -12.65
CA VAL A 74 -10.01 0.17 -12.08
C VAL A 74 -9.25 0.24 -10.76
N THR A 75 -9.97 0.63 -9.71
CA THR A 75 -9.54 0.40 -8.34
C THR A 75 -9.61 -1.10 -8.06
N ALA A 76 -8.56 -1.84 -8.41
CA ALA A 76 -8.37 -3.18 -7.86
C ALA A 76 -7.93 -3.02 -6.39
N ASN A 77 -8.86 -2.60 -5.54
CA ASN A 77 -8.68 -2.58 -4.10
C ASN A 77 -8.72 -4.03 -3.62
N GLN A 78 -7.57 -4.68 -3.54
CA GLN A 78 -7.45 -5.93 -2.81
C GLN A 78 -7.87 -5.69 -1.35
N LYS A 79 -8.71 -6.57 -0.79
CA LYS A 79 -9.08 -6.50 0.62
C LYS A 79 -7.82 -6.68 1.47
N SER A 80 -7.39 -5.62 2.13
CA SER A 80 -6.28 -5.63 3.08
C SER A 80 -6.66 -6.37 4.36
N ARG A 81 -5.71 -7.12 4.92
CA ARG A 81 -5.86 -7.68 6.28
C ARG A 81 -5.79 -6.57 7.32
N LYS A 82 -6.55 -6.75 8.42
CA LYS A 82 -6.43 -5.90 9.61
C LYS A 82 -5.14 -6.26 10.34
N LEU A 83 -4.37 -5.26 10.75
CA LEU A 83 -3.13 -5.40 11.50
C LEU A 83 -3.26 -4.68 12.84
N ILE A 84 -2.48 -5.10 13.84
CA ILE A 84 -2.37 -4.39 15.11
C ILE A 84 -1.28 -3.34 14.96
N ALA A 85 -1.63 -2.08 15.22
CA ALA A 85 -0.70 -0.97 15.13
C ALA A 85 -0.92 0.02 16.29
N ARG A 86 -0.02 1.01 16.41
CA ARG A 86 -0.18 2.08 17.38
C ARG A 86 -1.40 2.93 17.04
N LYS A 87 -2.19 3.25 18.06
CA LYS A 87 -3.36 4.12 17.95
C LYS A 87 -2.92 5.50 17.45
N GLY A 88 -3.57 5.97 16.40
CA GLY A 88 -3.25 7.25 15.74
C GLY A 88 -2.31 7.12 14.53
N THR A 89 -1.76 5.94 14.23
CA THR A 89 -0.98 5.75 13.00
C THR A 89 -1.89 5.81 11.77
N LYS A 90 -1.78 6.88 10.99
CA LYS A 90 -2.60 7.15 9.80
C LYS A 90 -2.13 6.39 8.55
N GLN A 91 -0.84 6.07 8.46
CA GLN A 91 -0.25 5.40 7.31
C GLN A 91 0.27 4.02 7.72
N ILE A 92 -0.50 3.00 7.39
CA ILE A 92 -0.13 1.59 7.58
C ILE A 92 -0.27 0.96 6.22
N GLY A 93 0.87 0.66 5.60
CA GLY A 93 0.93 0.10 4.25
C GLY A 93 1.22 -1.39 4.27
N SER A 94 0.68 -2.11 3.28
CA SER A 94 1.02 -3.50 2.99
C SER A 94 1.39 -3.60 1.53
N VAL A 95 2.56 -4.15 1.26
CA VAL A 95 2.99 -4.41 -0.12
C VAL A 95 2.45 -5.75 -0.55
N THR A 96 1.74 -5.78 -1.68
CA THR A 96 1.24 -7.03 -2.26
C THR A 96 1.85 -7.22 -3.64
N SER A 97 2.44 -8.41 -3.85
CA SER A 97 2.79 -8.87 -5.19
C SER A 97 1.50 -9.29 -5.88
N VAL A 98 1.19 -8.68 -7.01
CA VAL A 98 0.10 -9.17 -7.87
C VAL A 98 0.61 -10.48 -8.48
N LYS A 99 -0.15 -11.56 -8.31
CA LYS A 99 0.10 -12.83 -8.99
C LYS A 99 -0.57 -12.80 -10.36
#